data_AF-A0A7W3MXE5-F1
#
_entry.id   AF-A0A7W3MXE5-F1
#
_cell.length_a   1.000
_cell.length_b   1.000
_cell.length_c   1.000
_cell.angle_alpha   90.00
_cell.angle_beta   90.00
_cell.angle_gamma   90.00
#
_symmetry.space_group_name_H-M   'P 1'
#
loop_
_entity.id
_entity.type
_entity.pdbx_description
1 polymer ?
#
loop_
_entity_poly.entity_id
_entity_poly.type
_entity_poly.pdbx_seq_one_letter_code
_entity_poly.pdbx_strand_id
1 'polypeptide(L)'
;MPAPLPDDVRAAILADIKAGTKSRNQIARDHGVSPSTVTRLAQTDGLDEAFDRSQTEKATTARVADSKAGRVDHTADLLDLSRAALARLRERLPDMSDRDLITLLGVAADKHIALGRLDSDDQGLSAVDAWLRDIIGQP
;
A
#
# COMPACT_ATOMS: atom_id res chain seq x y z
N MET A 1 -16.36 30.62 16.74
CA MET A 1 -15.10 29.88 17.00
C MET A 1 -15.34 28.94 18.16
N PRO A 2 -14.96 27.66 18.08
CA PRO A 2 -15.09 26.76 19.24
C PRO A 2 -14.27 27.30 20.41
N ALA A 3 -14.72 26.99 21.63
CA ALA A 3 -14.04 27.41 22.85
C ALA A 3 -12.58 26.92 22.85
N PRO A 4 -11.63 27.72 23.36
CA PRO A 4 -10.25 27.27 23.53
C PRO A 4 -10.19 25.98 24.35
N LEU A 5 -9.26 25.09 23.97
CA LEU A 5 -9.00 23.89 24.76
C LEU A 5 -8.57 24.28 26.18
N PRO A 6 -9.07 23.58 27.21
CA PRO A 6 -8.58 23.72 28.58
C PRO A 6 -7.05 23.55 28.64
N ASP A 7 -6.40 24.36 29.46
CA ASP A 7 -4.92 24.42 29.53
C ASP A 7 -4.31 23.10 30.04
N ASP A 8 -5.02 22.39 30.92
CA ASP A 8 -4.66 21.06 31.42
C ASP A 8 -4.64 20.01 30.31
N VAL A 9 -5.67 20.00 29.44
CA VAL A 9 -5.75 19.09 28.29
C VAL A 9 -4.65 19.42 27.28
N ARG A 10 -4.40 20.72 27.03
CA ARG A 10 -3.30 21.16 26.17
C ARG A 10 -1.95 20.66 26.68
N ALA A 11 -1.68 20.81 27.98
CA ALA A 11 -0.43 20.36 28.60
C ALA A 11 -0.25 18.84 28.51
N ALA A 12 -1.33 18.07 28.73
CA ALA A 12 -1.31 16.62 28.61
C ALA A 12 -1.00 16.15 27.17
N ILE A 13 -1.61 16.79 26.16
CA ILE A 13 -1.33 16.51 24.75
C ILE A 13 0.14 16.81 24.41
N LEU A 14 0.69 17.95 24.86
CA LEU A 14 2.09 18.30 24.62
C LEU A 14 3.06 17.33 25.29
N ALA A 15 2.73 16.82 26.48
CA ALA A 15 3.53 15.80 27.14
C ALA A 15 3.56 14.48 26.33
N ASP A 16 2.41 14.04 25.82
CA ASP A 16 2.31 12.86 24.96
C ASP A 16 3.08 13.02 23.64
N ILE A 17 3.07 14.23 23.05
CA ILE A 17 3.87 14.55 21.86
C ILE A 17 5.37 14.45 22.17
N LYS A 18 5.81 15.07 23.27
CA LYS A 18 7.23 15.08 23.70
C LYS A 18 7.72 13.68 24.08
N ALA A 19 6.84 12.82 24.59
CA ALA A 19 7.18 11.44 24.90
C ALA A 19 7.48 10.60 23.65
N GLY A 20 6.89 10.94 22.49
CA GLY A 20 7.19 10.31 21.19
C GLY A 20 6.73 8.84 21.05
N THR A 21 5.99 8.30 22.02
CA THR A 21 5.57 6.89 22.05
C THR A 21 4.25 6.63 21.34
N LYS A 22 3.44 7.68 21.12
CA LYS A 22 2.10 7.57 20.54
C LYS A 22 2.04 8.24 19.18
N SER A 23 1.28 7.65 18.26
CA SER A 23 0.97 8.30 16.99
C SER A 23 -0.01 9.46 17.20
N ARG A 24 0.02 10.46 16.30
CA ARG A 24 -0.91 11.61 16.31
C ARG A 24 -2.38 11.18 16.48
N ASN A 25 -2.80 10.14 15.76
CA ASN A 25 -4.18 9.66 15.80
C ASN A 25 -4.51 8.91 17.09
N GLN A 26 -3.51 8.34 17.78
CA GLN A 26 -3.69 7.77 19.11
C GLN A 26 -3.89 8.89 20.14
N ILE A 27 -3.02 9.90 20.13
CA ILE A 27 -3.13 11.09 21.01
C ILE A 27 -4.50 11.76 20.84
N ALA A 28 -4.95 11.94 19.59
CA ALA A 28 -6.25 12.49 19.29
C ALA A 28 -7.41 11.71 19.95
N ARG A 29 -7.37 10.38 19.89
CA ARG A 29 -8.38 9.50 20.49
C ARG A 29 -8.33 9.51 22.01
N ASP A 30 -7.13 9.46 22.59
CA ASP A 30 -6.92 9.43 24.04
C ASP A 30 -7.46 10.71 24.71
N HIS A 31 -7.31 11.87 24.05
CA HIS A 31 -7.70 13.18 24.59
C HIS A 31 -9.04 13.70 24.03
N GLY A 32 -9.73 12.94 23.19
CA GLY A 32 -11.02 13.34 22.61
C GLY A 32 -10.95 14.58 21.70
N VAL A 33 -9.81 14.80 21.04
CA VAL A 33 -9.57 15.94 20.15
C VAL A 33 -9.40 15.49 18.70
N SER A 34 -9.57 16.43 17.76
CA SER A 34 -9.28 16.14 16.36
C SER A 34 -7.76 15.96 16.12
N PRO A 35 -7.33 15.11 15.18
CA PRO A 35 -5.92 14.97 14.83
C PRO A 35 -5.27 16.29 14.35
N SER A 36 -6.05 17.18 13.73
CA SER A 36 -5.57 18.50 13.30
C SER A 36 -5.30 19.44 14.48
N THR A 37 -6.02 19.28 15.60
CA THR A 37 -5.71 19.98 16.86
C THR A 37 -4.33 19.57 17.38
N VAL A 38 -4.04 18.26 17.38
CA VAL A 38 -2.74 17.73 17.85
C VAL A 38 -1.59 18.28 17.00
N THR A 39 -1.73 18.28 15.67
CA THR A 39 -0.73 18.88 14.76
C THR A 39 -0.55 20.37 15.02
N ARG A 40 -1.63 21.14 15.19
CA ARG A 40 -1.53 22.58 15.44
C ARG A 40 -0.85 22.90 16.77
N LEU A 41 -1.12 22.10 17.81
CA LEU A 41 -0.45 22.23 19.10
C LEU A 41 1.05 21.94 18.98
N ALA A 42 1.42 20.87 18.27
CA ALA A 42 2.83 20.56 17.99
C ALA A 42 3.52 21.74 17.29
N GLN A 43 2.90 22.31 16.24
CA GLN A 43 3.45 23.45 15.50
C GLN A 43 3.62 24.70 16.37
N THR A 44 2.63 25.00 17.21
CA THR A 44 2.68 26.17 18.09
C THR A 44 3.79 26.06 19.14
N ASP A 45 4.11 24.84 19.58
CA ASP A 45 5.15 24.54 20.59
C ASP A 45 6.53 24.22 19.94
N GLY A 46 6.67 24.36 18.62
CA GLY A 46 7.92 24.10 17.89
C GLY A 46 8.30 22.62 17.74
N LEU A 47 7.32 21.72 17.82
CA LEU A 47 7.48 20.26 17.71
C LEU A 47 7.07 19.74 16.32
N ASP A 48 7.42 20.47 15.26
CA ASP A 48 6.99 20.22 13.89
C ASP A 48 7.37 18.82 13.36
N GLU A 49 8.51 18.29 13.83
CA GLU A 49 9.05 17.00 13.40
C GLU A 49 8.49 15.80 14.19
N ALA A 50 7.69 16.03 15.23
CA ALA A 50 7.21 14.96 16.13
C ALA A 50 6.37 13.87 15.42
N PHE A 51 5.88 14.16 14.22
CA PHE A 51 5.11 13.23 13.41
C PHE A 51 5.67 13.07 11.99
N ASP A 52 6.97 13.30 11.79
CA ASP A 52 7.59 13.15 10.48
C ASP A 52 7.34 11.74 9.90
N ARG A 53 6.76 11.72 8.70
CA ARG A 53 6.39 10.50 7.96
C ARG A 53 7.36 10.19 6.84
N SER A 54 8.36 11.05 6.62
CA SER A 54 9.32 10.95 5.52
C SER A 54 10.00 9.59 5.46
N GLN A 55 10.27 8.98 6.62
CA GLN A 55 10.88 7.64 6.70
C GLN A 55 9.92 6.52 6.26
N THR A 56 8.63 6.64 6.55
CA THR A 56 7.62 5.64 6.12
C THR A 56 7.38 5.73 4.62
N GLU A 57 7.35 6.95 4.07
CA GLU A 57 7.21 7.20 2.63
C GLU A 57 8.42 6.67 1.85
N LYS A 58 9.64 6.92 2.34
CA LYS A 58 10.87 6.35 1.77
C LYS A 58 10.88 4.83 1.82
N ALA A 59 10.50 4.24 2.96
CA ALA A 59 10.42 2.78 3.09
C ALA A 59 9.39 2.17 2.12
N THR A 60 8.24 2.82 1.95
CA THR A 60 7.20 2.38 1.01
C THR A 60 7.71 2.48 -0.43
N THR A 61 8.34 3.59 -0.79
CA THR A 61 8.91 3.81 -2.13
C THR A 61 9.99 2.77 -2.46
N ALA A 62 10.87 2.48 -1.50
CA ALA A 62 11.89 1.44 -1.64
C ALA A 62 11.24 0.06 -1.85
N ARG A 63 10.23 -0.29 -1.05
CA ARG A 63 9.51 -1.57 -1.18
C ARG A 63 8.79 -1.72 -2.52
N VAL A 64 8.25 -0.62 -3.07
CA VAL A 64 7.66 -0.61 -4.42
C VAL A 64 8.72 -0.87 -5.50
N ALA A 65 9.90 -0.24 -5.37
CA ALA A 65 11.02 -0.48 -6.28
C ALA A 65 11.52 -1.93 -6.21
N ASP A 66 11.69 -2.46 -5.00
CA ASP A 66 12.09 -3.86 -4.78
C ASP A 66 11.08 -4.84 -5.35
N SER A 67 9.78 -4.58 -5.13
CA SER A 67 8.70 -5.40 -5.69
C SER A 67 8.71 -5.37 -7.22
N LYS A 68 9.08 -4.24 -7.82
CA LYS A 68 9.22 -4.13 -9.28
C LYS A 68 10.42 -4.91 -9.80
N ALA A 69 11.54 -4.89 -9.08
CA ALA A 69 12.72 -5.68 -9.42
C ALA A 69 12.41 -7.19 -9.33
N GLY A 70 11.80 -7.64 -8.23
CA GLY A 70 11.44 -9.06 -8.05
C GLY A 70 10.47 -9.61 -9.10
N ARG A 71 9.63 -8.76 -9.73
CA ARG A 71 8.76 -9.17 -10.84
C ARG A 71 9.55 -9.57 -12.11
N VAL A 72 10.70 -8.95 -12.35
CA VAL A 72 11.55 -9.31 -13.50
C VAL A 72 12.08 -10.73 -13.30
N ASP A 73 12.57 -11.01 -12.10
CA ASP A 73 13.12 -12.33 -11.75
C ASP A 73 12.03 -13.41 -11.81
N HIS A 74 10.85 -13.15 -11.24
CA HIS A 74 9.71 -14.09 -11.32
C HIS A 74 9.22 -14.35 -12.74
N THR A 75 9.35 -13.39 -13.65
CA THR A 75 8.99 -13.62 -15.06
C THR A 75 9.96 -14.60 -15.72
N ALA A 76 11.26 -14.46 -15.44
CA ALA A 76 12.26 -15.41 -15.91
C ALA A 76 12.04 -16.81 -15.33
N ASP A 77 11.80 -16.91 -14.02
CA ASP A 77 11.49 -18.18 -13.35
C ASP A 77 10.24 -18.85 -13.93
N LEU A 78 9.19 -18.07 -14.21
CA LEU A 78 7.95 -18.59 -14.79
C LEU A 78 8.16 -19.13 -16.21
N LEU A 79 8.98 -18.45 -17.02
CA LEU A 79 9.33 -18.92 -18.36
C LEU A 79 10.11 -20.23 -18.31
N ASP A 80 11.06 -20.36 -17.38
CA ASP A 80 11.83 -21.58 -17.17
C ASP A 80 10.95 -22.72 -16.67
N LEU A 81 10.05 -22.45 -15.72
CA LEU A 81 9.08 -23.43 -15.22
C LEU A 81 8.10 -23.86 -16.31
N SER A 82 7.63 -22.92 -17.14
CA SER A 82 6.78 -23.22 -18.29
C SER A 82 7.50 -24.10 -19.30
N ARG A 83 8.77 -23.81 -19.60
CA ARG A 83 9.61 -24.64 -20.48
C ARG A 83 9.78 -26.06 -19.93
N ALA A 84 10.06 -26.19 -18.64
CA ALA A 84 10.19 -27.49 -17.98
C ALA A 84 8.85 -28.27 -17.97
N ALA A 85 7.73 -27.58 -17.73
CA ALA A 85 6.40 -28.17 -17.76
C ALA A 85 6.05 -28.68 -19.16
N LEU A 86 6.35 -27.91 -20.22
CA LEU A 86 6.14 -28.31 -21.61
C LEU A 86 6.98 -29.53 -22.00
N ALA A 87 8.25 -29.58 -21.56
CA ALA A 87 9.10 -30.75 -21.79
C ALA A 87 8.50 -32.02 -21.15
N ARG A 88 8.04 -31.92 -19.90
CA ARG A 88 7.36 -33.02 -19.19
C ARG A 88 6.02 -33.40 -19.81
N LEU A 89 5.25 -32.42 -20.31
CA LEU A 89 3.99 -32.67 -20.99
C LEU A 89 4.22 -33.42 -22.31
N ARG A 90 5.22 -33.03 -23.11
CA ARG A 90 5.58 -33.72 -24.35
C ARG A 90 6.00 -35.18 -24.13
N GLU A 91 6.69 -35.45 -23.04
CA GLU A 91 7.07 -36.82 -22.68
C GLU A 91 5.84 -37.67 -22.26
N ARG A 92 4.89 -37.07 -21.54
CA ARG A 92 3.71 -37.77 -21.01
C ARG A 92 2.53 -37.86 -21.97
N LEU A 93 2.46 -36.96 -22.95
CA LEU A 93 1.36 -36.86 -23.90
C LEU A 93 1.94 -36.82 -25.32
N PRO A 94 2.56 -37.93 -25.79
CA PRO A 94 3.22 -37.99 -27.09
C PRO A 94 2.27 -37.76 -28.27
N ASP A 95 0.97 -38.02 -28.06
CA ASP A 95 -0.09 -37.90 -29.09
C ASP A 95 -0.89 -36.60 -29.00
N MET A 96 -0.56 -35.69 -28.06
CA MET A 96 -1.23 -34.40 -28.00
C MET A 96 -0.82 -33.55 -29.19
N SER A 97 -1.80 -33.01 -29.91
CA SER A 97 -1.51 -32.17 -31.06
C SER A 97 -0.81 -30.88 -30.61
N ASP A 98 0.10 -30.36 -31.43
CA ASP A 98 0.77 -29.07 -31.15
C ASP A 98 -0.24 -27.93 -30.89
N ARG A 99 -1.45 -28.05 -31.46
CA ARG A 99 -2.57 -27.12 -31.25
C ARG A 99 -3.05 -27.11 -29.79
N ASP A 100 -3.12 -28.25 -29.13
CA ASP A 100 -3.59 -28.36 -27.75
C ASP A 100 -2.56 -27.80 -26.78
N LEU A 101 -1.27 -28.06 -27.06
CA LEU A 101 -0.14 -27.45 -26.34
C LEU A 101 -0.13 -25.92 -26.44
N ILE A 102 -0.29 -25.39 -27.64
CA ILE A 102 -0.36 -23.93 -27.88
C ILE A 102 -1.56 -23.32 -27.14
N THR A 103 -2.70 -24.01 -27.13
CA THR A 103 -3.91 -23.54 -26.44
C THR A 103 -3.69 -23.43 -24.93
N LEU A 104 -3.10 -24.47 -24.32
CA LEU A 104 -2.79 -24.49 -22.89
C LEU A 104 -1.81 -23.36 -22.51
N LEU A 105 -0.77 -23.17 -23.33
CA LEU A 105 0.20 -22.08 -23.19
C LEU A 105 -0.45 -20.70 -23.27
N GLY A 106 -1.34 -20.50 -24.24
CA GLY A 106 -2.08 -19.25 -24.41
C GLY A 106 -2.92 -18.92 -23.18
N VAL A 107 -3.65 -19.90 -22.64
CA VAL A 107 -4.44 -19.72 -21.40
C VAL A 107 -3.55 -19.35 -20.22
N ALA A 108 -2.41 -20.03 -20.05
CA ALA A 108 -1.48 -19.73 -18.96
C ALA A 108 -0.90 -18.31 -19.06
N ALA A 109 -0.50 -17.88 -20.27
CA ALA A 109 -0.01 -16.53 -20.52
C ALA A 109 -1.09 -15.46 -20.26
N ASP A 110 -2.33 -15.68 -20.72
CA ASP A 110 -3.46 -14.79 -20.47
C ASP A 110 -3.73 -14.60 -18.99
N LYS A 111 -3.69 -15.69 -18.20
CA LYS A 111 -3.86 -15.62 -16.74
C LYS A 111 -2.73 -14.85 -16.06
N HIS A 112 -1.49 -15.00 -16.54
CA HIS A 112 -0.36 -14.23 -16.01
C HIS A 112 -0.53 -12.73 -16.26
N ILE A 113 -0.95 -12.33 -17.47
CA ILE A 113 -1.25 -10.92 -17.80
C ILE A 113 -2.40 -10.40 -16.94
N ALA A 114 -3.46 -11.19 -16.74
CA ALA A 114 -4.58 -10.80 -15.90
C ALA A 114 -4.18 -10.57 -14.43
N LEU A 115 -3.29 -11.40 -13.88
CA LEU A 115 -2.71 -11.19 -12.55
C LEU A 115 -1.89 -9.90 -12.48
N GLY A 116 -1.05 -9.65 -13.50
CA GLY A 116 -0.29 -8.41 -13.58
C GLY A 116 -1.17 -7.15 -13.59
N ARG A 117 -2.35 -7.21 -14.23
CA ARG A 117 -3.34 -6.12 -14.20
C ARG A 117 -3.95 -5.91 -12.81
N LEU A 118 -4.32 -6.99 -12.12
CA LEU A 118 -4.85 -6.93 -10.75
C LEU A 118 -3.84 -6.34 -9.77
N ASP A 119 -2.55 -6.63 -9.95
CA ASP A 119 -1.46 -6.10 -9.11
C ASP A 119 -1.06 -4.65 -9.45
N SER A 120 -1.32 -4.20 -10.68
CA SER A 120 -1.05 -2.82 -11.10
C SER A 120 -2.21 -1.86 -10.87
N ASP A 121 -3.36 -2.37 -10.44
CA ASP A 121 -4.46 -1.58 -9.91
C ASP A 121 -4.19 -1.14 -8.45
N ASP A 122 -3.18 -0.29 -8.28
CA ASP A 122 -3.18 0.78 -7.26
C ASP A 122 -4.41 1.72 -7.44
N GLN A 123 -5.17 1.54 -8.52
CA GLN A 123 -6.49 2.14 -8.75
C GLN A 123 -7.54 1.71 -7.72
N GLY A 124 -7.32 0.63 -6.96
CA GLY A 124 -8.22 0.27 -5.85
C GLY A 124 -8.24 1.33 -4.74
N LEU A 125 -7.10 1.98 -4.47
CA LEU A 125 -7.03 3.08 -3.52
C LEU A 125 -7.69 4.35 -4.07
N SER A 126 -7.52 4.64 -5.36
CA SER A 126 -8.14 5.82 -5.98
C SER A 126 -9.65 5.69 -6.16
N ALA A 127 -10.18 4.49 -6.42
CA ALA A 127 -11.61 4.23 -6.51
C ALA A 127 -12.31 4.34 -5.15
N VAL A 128 -11.68 3.82 -4.09
CA VAL A 128 -12.18 3.98 -2.71
C VAL A 128 -12.07 5.45 -2.26
N ASP A 129 -10.98 6.15 -2.56
CA ASP A 129 -10.84 7.58 -2.26
C ASP A 129 -11.82 8.46 -3.03
N ALA A 130 -12.14 8.11 -4.29
CA ALA A 130 -13.15 8.79 -5.10
C ALA A 130 -14.57 8.56 -4.53
N TRP A 131 -14.89 7.33 -4.15
CA TRP A 131 -16.15 6.99 -3.50
C TRP A 131 -16.30 7.65 -2.12
N LEU A 132 -15.22 7.69 -1.33
CA LEU A 132 -15.19 8.42 -0.05
C LEU A 132 -15.35 9.93 -0.26
N ARG A 133 -14.72 10.53 -1.29
CA ARG A 133 -14.92 11.95 -1.61
C ARG A 133 -16.37 12.27 -1.97
N ASP A 134 -17.00 11.40 -2.75
CA ASP A 134 -18.40 11.54 -3.17
C ASP A 134 -19.38 11.44 -1.98
N ILE A 135 -19.14 10.51 -1.05
CA ILE A 135 -19.96 10.33 0.15
C ILE A 135 -19.77 11.45 1.18
N ILE A 136 -18.54 11.96 1.34
CA ILE A 136 -18.20 12.94 2.39
C ILE A 136 -18.41 14.40 1.88
N GLY A 137 -18.66 14.59 0.58
CA GLY A 137 -19.04 15.88 0.01
C GLY A 137 -17.93 16.94 0.07
N GLN A 138 -16.66 16.53 -0.05
CA GLN A 138 -15.54 17.47 -0.15
C GLN A 138 -15.13 17.67 -1.62
N PRO A 139 -14.94 18.93 -2.07
CA PRO A 139 -14.51 19.24 -3.43
C PRO A 139 -13.09 18.75 -3.75
#